data_AF-A0A6M0SX62-F1
#
_entry.id   AF-A0A6M0SX62-F1
#
_cell.length_a   1.000
_cell.length_b   1.000
_cell.length_c   1.000
_cell.angle_alpha   90.00
_cell.angle_beta   90.00
_cell.angle_gamma   90.00
#
_symmetry.space_group_name_H-M   'P 1'
#
loop_
_entity.id
_entity.type
_entity.pdbx_description
1 polymer ?
#
loop_
_entity_poly.entity_id
_entity_poly.type
_entity_poly.pdbx_seq_one_letter_code
_entity_poly.pdbx_strand_id
1 'polypeptide(L)'
;MEKQIKYMLGLTFSDRMNDGRDISFDILLPIQFNTEKEAVDNQCLFFARMEYLDRNIVINIYEKDKILEKNHKIITTIQWENFYYYKCSITRKESIGKLCIDPMIDEEPCSEKFNTILKGLTEEKSFSLQCLAYWVEPTFQSIEIRQW
;
A
#
# COMPACT_ATOMS: atom_id res chain seq x y z
N MET A 1 8.86 -22.84 -23.96
CA MET A 1 9.38 -21.98 -22.89
C MET A 1 8.62 -22.35 -21.63
N GLU A 2 9.26 -22.99 -20.65
CA GLU A 2 8.61 -23.29 -19.37
C GLU A 2 8.29 -21.97 -18.66
N LYS A 3 7.04 -21.80 -18.24
CA LYS A 3 6.64 -20.64 -17.43
C LYS A 3 7.28 -20.78 -16.06
N GLN A 4 8.26 -19.95 -15.74
CA GLN A 4 8.83 -19.92 -14.40
C GLN A 4 7.84 -19.23 -13.46
N ILE A 5 7.52 -19.88 -12.34
CA ILE A 5 6.76 -19.24 -11.25
C ILE A 5 7.71 -18.25 -10.56
N LYS A 6 7.22 -17.03 -10.34
CA LYS A 6 7.84 -15.98 -9.53
C LYS A 6 6.89 -15.64 -8.38
N TYR A 7 7.33 -14.76 -7.49
CA TYR A 7 6.57 -14.35 -6.31
C TYR A 7 6.51 -12.83 -6.24
N MET A 8 5.36 -12.28 -5.88
CA MET A 8 5.16 -10.85 -5.64
C MET A 8 4.80 -10.64 -4.18
N LEU A 9 5.37 -9.59 -3.59
CA LEU A 9 5.09 -9.20 -2.22
C LEU A 9 3.91 -8.24 -2.19
N GLY A 10 2.89 -8.56 -1.41
CA GLY A 10 1.81 -7.65 -1.06
C GLY A 10 1.98 -7.08 0.34
N LEU A 11 1.63 -5.81 0.52
CA LEU A 11 1.76 -5.09 1.79
C LEU A 11 0.45 -4.39 2.12
N THR A 12 0.05 -4.49 3.39
CA THR A 12 -1.10 -3.77 3.95
C THR A 12 -0.59 -2.56 4.71
N PHE A 13 -0.86 -1.38 4.17
CA PHE A 13 -0.54 -0.10 4.78
C PHE A 13 -1.79 0.49 5.42
N SER A 14 -1.72 0.82 6.71
CA SER A 14 -2.87 1.33 7.45
C SER A 14 -2.46 2.43 8.41
N ASP A 15 -3.37 3.36 8.67
CA ASP A 15 -3.23 4.33 9.76
C ASP A 15 -4.60 4.90 10.17
N ARG A 16 -4.62 5.61 11.29
CA ARG A 16 -5.83 6.16 11.89
C ARG A 16 -6.03 7.61 11.50
N MET A 17 -7.19 7.93 10.96
CA MET A 17 -7.59 9.31 10.65
C MET A 17 -8.08 10.05 11.91
N ASN A 18 -8.06 11.37 11.84
CA ASN A 18 -8.46 12.31 12.90
C ASN A 18 -9.95 12.18 13.30
N ASP A 19 -10.79 11.62 12.44
CA ASP A 19 -12.20 11.31 12.76
C ASP A 19 -12.36 9.96 13.47
N GLY A 20 -11.25 9.28 13.77
CA GLY A 20 -11.21 8.04 14.50
C GLY A 20 -11.35 6.77 13.67
N ARG A 21 -11.58 6.88 12.35
CA ARG A 21 -11.62 5.74 11.41
C ARG A 21 -10.22 5.34 11.00
N ASP A 22 -9.98 4.05 10.86
CA ASP A 22 -8.77 3.52 10.25
C ASP A 22 -8.95 3.44 8.74
N ILE A 23 -7.89 3.76 8.00
CA ILE A 23 -7.82 3.63 6.54
C ILE A 23 -6.74 2.62 6.21
N SER A 24 -7.05 1.65 5.34
CA SER A 24 -6.13 0.57 4.97
C SER A 24 -6.01 0.46 3.45
N PHE A 25 -4.81 0.14 2.99
CA PHE A 25 -4.45 -0.04 1.59
C PHE A 25 -3.69 -1.36 1.42
N ASP A 26 -4.26 -2.29 0.69
CA ASP A 26 -3.58 -3.49 0.24
C ASP A 26 -2.96 -3.24 -1.12
N ILE A 27 -1.63 -3.31 -1.21
CA ILE A 27 -0.86 -3.00 -2.41
C ILE A 27 0.07 -4.16 -2.74
N LEU A 28 -0.09 -4.72 -3.95
CA LEU A 28 0.84 -5.70 -4.50
C LEU A 28 2.00 -4.98 -5.18
N LEU A 29 3.22 -5.17 -4.68
CA LEU A 29 4.40 -4.50 -5.20
C LEU A 29 4.73 -4.96 -6.61
N PRO A 30 5.07 -4.07 -7.56
CA PRO A 30 5.43 -4.44 -8.93
C PRO A 30 6.88 -4.98 -9.01
N ILE A 31 7.26 -5.87 -8.09
CA ILE A 31 8.57 -6.50 -7.99
C ILE A 31 8.37 -8.02 -7.97
N GLN A 32 9.13 -8.73 -8.81
CA GLN A 32 9.12 -10.19 -8.85
C GLN A 32 10.36 -10.76 -8.18
N PHE A 33 10.13 -11.67 -7.23
CA PHE A 33 11.15 -12.43 -6.52
C PHE A 33 11.23 -13.85 -7.08
N ASN A 34 12.40 -14.47 -6.99
CA ASN A 34 12.63 -15.83 -7.48
C ASN A 34 12.04 -16.89 -6.54
N THR A 35 11.94 -16.57 -5.25
CA THR A 35 11.39 -17.47 -4.23
C THR A 35 10.45 -16.71 -3.30
N GLU A 36 9.50 -17.42 -2.69
CA GLU A 36 8.64 -16.87 -1.64
C GLU A 36 9.46 -16.33 -0.47
N LYS A 37 10.49 -17.09 -0.06
CA LYS A 37 11.40 -16.67 1.02
C LYS A 37 12.08 -15.33 0.71
N GLU A 38 12.56 -15.15 -0.51
CA GLU A 38 13.16 -13.88 -0.94
C GLU A 38 12.16 -12.72 -0.85
N ALA A 39 10.88 -12.93 -1.21
CA ALA A 39 9.85 -11.90 -1.05
C ALA A 39 9.64 -11.52 0.44
N VAL A 40 9.53 -12.53 1.31
CA VAL A 40 9.35 -12.33 2.76
C VAL A 40 10.57 -11.66 3.40
N ASP A 41 11.78 -12.10 3.06
CA ASP A 41 13.03 -11.55 3.61
C ASP A 41 13.21 -10.05 3.28
N ASN A 42 12.58 -9.56 2.20
CA ASN A 42 12.65 -8.16 1.79
C ASN A 42 11.45 -7.30 2.26
N GLN A 43 10.48 -7.83 3.02
CA GLN A 43 9.25 -7.09 3.35
C GLN A 43 9.48 -5.76 4.08
N CYS A 44 10.45 -5.71 5.00
CA CYS A 44 10.76 -4.49 5.76
C CYS A 44 11.50 -3.39 4.97
N LEU A 45 11.89 -3.68 3.72
CA LEU A 45 12.58 -2.71 2.88
C LEU A 45 11.64 -1.70 2.24
N PHE A 46 10.34 -1.99 2.22
CA PHE A 46 9.37 -1.14 1.55
C PHE A 46 8.52 -0.37 2.54
N PHE A 47 8.13 0.85 2.18
CA PHE A 47 7.16 1.65 2.94
C PHE A 47 6.37 2.55 1.99
N ALA A 48 5.19 2.96 2.44
CA ALA A 48 4.31 3.83 1.68
C ALA A 48 4.23 5.22 2.31
N ARG A 49 4.19 6.25 1.47
CA ARG A 49 3.78 7.60 1.87
C ARG A 49 2.65 8.07 1.00
N MET A 50 1.71 8.76 1.63
CA MET A 50 0.70 9.52 0.91
C MET A 50 1.11 10.99 0.92
N GLU A 51 1.30 11.58 -0.25
CA GLU A 51 1.92 12.90 -0.37
C GLU A 51 1.49 13.65 -1.63
N TYR A 52 1.72 14.96 -1.64
CA TYR A 52 1.52 15.77 -2.83
C TYR A 52 2.60 15.49 -3.88
N LEU A 53 2.17 15.15 -5.09
CA LEU A 53 2.97 15.14 -6.31
C LEU A 53 2.33 16.13 -7.29
N ASP A 54 3.01 17.24 -7.53
CA ASP A 54 2.47 18.43 -8.21
C ASP A 54 1.17 18.93 -7.57
N ARG A 55 0.03 18.77 -8.26
CA ARG A 55 -1.30 19.19 -7.80
C ARG A 55 -2.17 18.03 -7.31
N ASN A 56 -1.66 16.81 -7.37
CA ASN A 56 -2.37 15.59 -7.01
C ASN A 56 -1.80 15.01 -5.72
N ILE A 57 -2.62 14.22 -5.02
CA ILE A 57 -2.15 13.40 -3.91
C ILE A 57 -2.06 11.97 -4.42
N VAL A 58 -0.94 11.33 -4.12
CA VAL A 58 -0.59 9.98 -4.57
C VAL A 58 -0.13 9.15 -3.38
N ILE A 59 -0.14 7.83 -3.55
CA ILE A 59 0.59 6.91 -2.68
C ILE A 59 1.87 6.52 -3.40
N ASN A 60 3.01 6.92 -2.85
CA ASN A 60 4.31 6.48 -3.32
C ASN A 60 4.81 5.32 -2.48
N ILE A 61 5.22 4.24 -3.15
CA ILE A 61 5.92 3.14 -2.52
C ILE A 61 7.42 3.33 -2.70
N TYR A 62 8.12 3.30 -1.59
CA TYR A 62 9.56 3.49 -1.52
C TYR A 62 10.26 2.20 -1.15
N GLU A 63 11.43 1.98 -1.73
CA GLU A 63 12.41 1.00 -1.26
C GLU A 63 13.52 1.73 -0.49
N LYS A 64 13.86 1.22 0.70
CA LYS A 64 14.99 1.68 1.51
C LYS A 64 16.30 1.32 0.83
N ASP A 65 17.18 2.30 0.64
CA ASP A 65 18.57 2.03 0.28
C ASP A 65 19.28 1.35 1.46
N LYS A 66 19.85 0.18 1.24
CA LYS A 66 20.57 -0.61 2.26
C LYS A 66 21.83 0.11 2.78
N ILE A 67 22.33 1.11 2.07
CA ILE A 67 23.62 1.77 2.36
C ILE A 67 23.43 3.11 3.10
N LEU A 68 22.33 3.82 2.84
CA LEU A 68 22.06 5.14 3.42
C LEU A 68 20.57 5.28 3.75
N GLU A 69 20.22 5.28 5.05
CA GLU A 69 18.84 5.40 5.58
C GLU A 69 18.03 6.61 5.07
N LYS A 70 18.68 7.55 4.36
CA LYS A 70 18.04 8.75 3.80
C LYS A 70 17.76 8.67 2.31
N ASN A 71 18.34 7.72 1.60
CA ASN A 71 18.07 7.53 0.18
C ASN A 71 16.95 6.51 0.02
N HIS A 72 15.89 6.93 -0.66
CA HIS A 72 14.74 6.11 -0.94
C HIS A 72 14.46 6.20 -2.43
N LYS A 73 14.21 5.05 -3.05
CA LYS A 73 13.82 4.99 -4.45
C LYS A 73 12.32 4.77 -4.53
N ILE A 74 11.62 5.60 -5.30
CA ILE A 74 10.22 5.35 -5.64
C ILE A 74 10.17 4.13 -6.56
N ILE A 75 9.46 3.10 -6.14
CA ILE A 75 9.21 1.87 -6.90
C ILE A 75 7.94 2.01 -7.72
N THR A 76 6.91 2.61 -7.15
CA THR A 76 5.67 2.89 -7.85
C THR A 76 4.95 4.09 -7.24
N THR A 77 4.19 4.77 -8.09
CA THR A 77 3.31 5.88 -7.72
C THR A 77 1.90 5.47 -8.09
N ILE A 78 1.01 5.48 -7.11
CA ILE A 78 -0.39 5.10 -7.26
C ILE A 78 -1.23 6.37 -7.14
N GLN A 79 -2.01 6.68 -8.18
CA GLN A 79 -3.02 7.73 -8.17
C GLN A 79 -4.37 7.15 -7.77
N TRP A 80 -5.31 7.99 -7.38
CA TRP A 80 -6.62 7.53 -6.91
C TRP A 80 -7.42 6.79 -7.99
N GLU A 81 -7.27 7.20 -9.26
CA GLU A 81 -7.88 6.53 -10.40
C GLU A 81 -7.27 5.15 -10.72
N ASN A 82 -6.11 4.80 -10.14
CA ASN A 82 -5.45 3.51 -10.33
C ASN A 82 -6.07 2.40 -9.46
N PHE A 83 -7.40 2.30 -9.39
CA PHE A 83 -8.13 1.39 -8.49
C PHE A 83 -7.87 -0.11 -8.72
N TYR A 84 -7.20 -0.48 -9.82
CA TYR A 84 -6.73 -1.85 -10.06
C TYR A 84 -5.39 -2.18 -9.37
N TYR A 85 -4.66 -1.17 -8.91
CA TYR A 85 -3.33 -1.33 -8.31
C TYR A 85 -3.36 -1.43 -6.79
N TYR A 86 -4.51 -1.19 -6.16
CA TYR A 86 -4.68 -1.28 -4.72
C TYR A 86 -6.12 -1.65 -4.36
N LYS A 87 -6.32 -2.29 -3.20
CA LYS A 87 -7.61 -2.31 -2.52
C LYS A 87 -7.56 -1.33 -1.36
N CYS A 88 -8.65 -0.64 -1.09
CA CYS A 88 -8.74 0.28 0.02
C CYS A 88 -9.99 -0.01 0.84
N SER A 89 -9.82 -0.06 2.16
CA SER A 89 -10.89 -0.22 3.12
C SER A 89 -10.82 0.87 4.19
N ILE A 90 -11.96 1.19 4.76
CA ILE A 90 -12.10 2.18 5.82
C ILE A 90 -13.02 1.64 6.91
N THR A 91 -12.75 1.99 8.17
CA THR A 91 -13.66 1.65 9.26
C THR A 91 -15.02 2.30 9.04
N ARG A 92 -16.08 1.50 9.18
CA ARG A 92 -17.46 1.96 9.19
C ARG A 92 -17.69 2.93 10.33
N LYS A 93 -18.52 3.95 10.13
CA LYS A 93 -18.77 4.99 11.15
C LYS A 93 -19.35 4.42 12.44
N GLU A 94 -20.24 3.43 12.32
CA GLU A 94 -20.85 2.70 13.44
C GLU A 94 -19.86 1.85 14.24
N SER A 95 -18.65 1.60 13.70
CA SER A 95 -17.62 0.77 14.32
C SER A 95 -16.48 1.58 14.95
N ILE A 96 -16.52 2.90 14.87
CA ILE A 96 -15.52 3.78 15.51
C ILE A 96 -15.55 3.57 17.03
N GLY A 97 -14.36 3.36 17.61
CA GLY A 97 -14.18 3.25 19.06
C GLY A 97 -14.46 1.86 19.64
N LYS A 98 -14.74 0.85 18.80
CA LYS A 98 -14.75 -0.55 19.24
C LYS A 98 -13.37 -0.96 19.75
N LEU A 99 -13.35 -1.81 20.78
CA LEU A 99 -12.12 -2.33 21.38
C LEU A 99 -11.38 -3.28 20.42
N CYS A 100 -12.13 -4.05 19.64
CA CYS A 100 -11.63 -4.94 18.60
C CYS A 100 -12.37 -4.63 17.30
N ILE A 101 -11.62 -4.50 16.22
CA ILE A 101 -12.13 -4.32 14.86
C ILE A 101 -12.06 -5.68 14.16
N ASP A 102 -13.19 -6.17 13.67
CA ASP A 102 -13.26 -7.29 12.74
C ASP A 102 -13.37 -6.73 11.31
N PRO A 103 -12.32 -6.84 10.47
CA PRO A 103 -12.34 -6.26 9.12
C PRO A 103 -13.52 -6.71 8.25
N MET A 104 -14.08 -7.92 8.48
CA MET A 104 -15.21 -8.41 7.70
C MET A 104 -16.54 -7.73 8.05
N ILE A 105 -16.64 -7.17 9.26
CA ILE A 105 -17.88 -6.58 9.80
C ILE A 105 -17.74 -5.07 9.91
N ASP A 106 -16.58 -4.61 10.35
CA ASP A 106 -16.31 -3.24 10.80
C ASP A 106 -15.65 -2.38 9.75
N GLU A 107 -15.18 -2.97 8.64
CA GLU A 107 -14.65 -2.23 7.50
C GLU A 107 -15.60 -2.27 6.29
N GLU A 108 -15.42 -1.31 5.41
CA GLU A 108 -16.10 -1.22 4.13
C GLU A 108 -15.13 -0.74 3.04
N PRO A 109 -15.40 -1.03 1.76
CA PRO A 109 -14.61 -0.48 0.67
C PRO A 109 -14.55 1.04 0.74
N CYS A 110 -13.34 1.59 0.66
CA CYS A 110 -13.14 3.02 0.70
C CYS A 110 -13.49 3.65 -0.66
N SER A 111 -14.37 4.64 -0.63
CA SER A 111 -14.70 5.48 -1.79
C SER A 111 -14.12 6.90 -1.68
N GLU A 112 -13.41 7.19 -0.59
CA GLU A 112 -12.83 8.50 -0.34
C GLU A 112 -11.66 8.77 -1.29
N LYS A 113 -11.57 10.03 -1.74
CA LYS A 113 -10.45 10.48 -2.55
C LYS A 113 -9.21 10.67 -1.67
N PHE A 114 -8.02 10.46 -2.24
CA PHE A 114 -6.76 10.62 -1.50
C PHE A 114 -6.59 12.01 -0.88
N ASN A 115 -7.21 13.05 -1.45
CA ASN A 115 -7.21 14.38 -0.83
C ASN A 115 -8.03 14.47 0.46
N THR A 116 -9.12 13.73 0.57
CA THR A 116 -9.89 13.61 1.81
C THR A 116 -9.10 12.80 2.83
N ILE A 117 -8.54 11.66 2.40
CA ILE A 117 -7.79 10.77 3.28
C ILE A 117 -6.55 11.48 3.84
N LEU A 118 -5.78 12.22 3.02
CA LEU A 118 -4.54 12.87 3.49
C LEU A 118 -4.85 13.91 4.56
N LYS A 119 -5.91 14.71 4.35
CA LYS A 119 -6.40 15.68 5.33
C LYS A 119 -6.93 15.00 6.60
N GLY A 120 -7.46 13.79 6.46
CA GLY A 120 -7.85 12.95 7.59
C GLY A 120 -6.66 12.44 8.39
N LEU A 121 -5.51 12.19 7.74
CA LEU A 121 -4.30 11.65 8.38
C LEU A 121 -3.39 12.73 8.97
N THR A 122 -3.29 13.89 8.31
CA THR A 122 -2.35 14.93 8.71
C THR A 122 -2.72 16.31 8.15
N GLU A 123 -2.23 17.36 8.82
CA GLU A 123 -2.22 18.73 8.28
C GLU A 123 -1.01 18.99 7.35
N GLU A 124 -0.03 18.09 7.37
CA GLU A 124 1.19 18.17 6.56
C GLU A 124 0.97 17.78 5.09
N LYS A 125 1.96 18.07 4.24
CA LYS A 125 1.93 17.70 2.81
C LYS A 125 2.24 16.23 2.53
N SER A 126 2.67 15.48 3.54
CA SER A 126 3.07 14.09 3.41
C SER A 126 2.80 13.35 4.70
N PHE A 127 2.39 12.08 4.58
CA PHE A 127 2.16 11.19 5.70
C PHE A 127 2.73 9.80 5.40
N SER A 128 3.44 9.21 6.36
CA SER A 128 3.95 7.84 6.23
C SER A 128 2.94 6.86 6.79
N LEU A 129 2.46 5.93 5.96
CA LEU A 129 1.53 4.89 6.41
C LEU A 129 2.29 3.78 7.13
N GLN A 130 1.65 3.13 8.11
CA GLN A 130 2.25 2.00 8.83
C GLN A 130 2.02 0.70 8.06
N CYS A 131 3.05 -0.09 7.89
CA CYS A 131 2.92 -1.43 7.32
C CYS A 131 2.51 -2.40 8.44
N LEU A 132 1.28 -2.92 8.40
CA LEU A 132 0.74 -3.78 9.45
C LEU A 132 0.79 -5.27 9.10
N ALA A 133 0.73 -5.61 7.81
CA ALA A 133 0.75 -6.99 7.35
C ALA A 133 1.42 -7.11 5.98
N TYR A 134 1.80 -8.33 5.63
CA TYR A 134 2.30 -8.70 4.31
C TYR A 134 1.73 -10.04 3.88
N TRP A 135 1.68 -10.27 2.57
CA TRP A 135 1.37 -11.56 1.97
C TRP A 135 2.22 -11.77 0.72
N VAL A 136 2.26 -13.00 0.21
CA VAL A 136 3.00 -13.32 -1.02
C VAL A 136 2.04 -13.99 -2.00
N GLU A 137 2.03 -13.51 -3.23
CA GLU A 137 1.27 -14.11 -4.33
C GLU A 137 2.21 -14.78 -5.34
N PRO A 138 1.97 -16.05 -5.71
CA PRO A 138 2.65 -16.63 -6.84
C PRO A 138 2.18 -15.94 -8.12
N THR A 139 3.12 -15.59 -8.99
CA THR A 139 2.85 -15.00 -10.29
C THR A 139 3.58 -15.77 -11.38
N PHE A 140 3.04 -15.76 -12.60
CA PHE A 140 3.81 -16.24 -13.74
C PHE A 140 4.80 -15.17 -14.12
N GLN A 141 6.04 -15.57 -14.44
CA GLN A 141 7.03 -14.64 -15.01
C GLN A 141 6.40 -13.92 -16.20
N SER A 142 6.10 -12.64 -16.01
CA SER A 142 5.46 -11.82 -17.03
C SER A 142 6.52 -11.49 -18.08
N ILE A 143 6.28 -11.93 -19.32
CA ILE A 143 6.85 -11.27 -20.50
C ILE A 143 6.12 -9.94 -20.58
N GLU A 144 6.71 -8.87 -20.02
CA GLU A 144 6.22 -7.48 -20.03
C GLU A 144 4.70 -7.32 -19.87
N ILE A 145 4.25 -6.94 -18.66
CA ILE A 145 2.89 -6.41 -18.49
C ILE A 145 2.80 -5.15 -19.36
N ARG A 146 2.22 -5.29 -20.56
CA ARG A 146 1.89 -4.16 -21.42
C ARG A 146 0.99 -3.23 -20.62
N GLN A 147 1.53 -2.06 -20.32
CA GLN A 147 0.73 -0.91 -19.90
C GLN A 147 -0.16 -0.56 -21.11
N TRP A 148 -1.47 -0.72 -20.94
CA TRP A 148 -2.48 -0.24 -21.89
C TRP A 148 -2.97 1.14 -21.45
#